data_AF-A0A3P6BIZ4-F1
#
_entry.id   AF-A0A3P6BIZ4-F1
#
_cell.length_a   1.000
_cell.length_b   1.000
_cell.length_c   1.000
_cell.angle_alpha   90.00
_cell.angle_beta   90.00
_cell.angle_gamma   90.00
#
_symmetry.space_group_name_H-M   'P 1'
#
loop_
_entity.id
_entity.type
_entity.pdbx_description
1 polymer ?
#
loop_
_entity_poly.entity_id
_entity_poly.type
_entity_poly.pdbx_seq_one_letter_code
_entity_poly.pdbx_strand_id
1 'polypeptide(L)' 'IPDSISAKIHWLLWYIWKARNDKAFNGKDVSPLETVQLAQAEAESWYTAQTFEQSHDEAPDDPPRLTSA' A
#
# COMPACT_ATOMS: atom_id res chain seq x y z
N ILE A 1 19.18 0.50 2.15
CA ILE A 1 18.33 0.01 1.03
C ILE A 1 17.45 1.18 0.63
N PRO A 2 17.35 1.55 -0.66
CA PRO A 2 16.44 2.62 -1.10
C PRO A 2 15.01 2.40 -0.60
N ASP A 3 14.33 3.45 -0.15
CA ASP A 3 12.97 3.36 0.41
C ASP A 3 11.97 2.77 -0.59
N SER A 4 12.16 3.06 -1.87
CA SER A 4 11.38 2.48 -2.97
C SER A 4 11.44 0.96 -3.05
N ILE A 5 12.56 0.35 -2.64
CA ILE A 5 12.72 -1.10 -2.60
C ILE A 5 12.07 -1.65 -1.31
N SER A 6 12.24 -0.97 -0.18
CA SER A 6 11.61 -1.34 1.10
C SER A 6 10.08 -1.38 0.98
N ALA A 7 9.47 -0.39 0.33
CA ALA A 7 8.03 -0.34 0.11
C ALA A 7 7.51 -1.53 -0.71
N LYS A 8 8.29 -2.06 -1.66
CA LYS A 8 7.86 -3.13 -2.58
C LYS A 8 8.22 -4.53 -2.09
N ILE A 9 9.27 -4.69 -1.31
CA ILE A 9 9.79 -6.02 -0.94
C ILE A 9 8.84 -6.81 -0.05
N HIS A 10 8.12 -6.14 0.85
CA HIS A 10 7.11 -6.76 1.71
C HIS A 10 5.97 -7.38 0.88
N TRP A 11 5.47 -6.65 -0.13
CA TRP A 11 4.45 -7.14 -1.06
C TRP A 11 4.95 -8.29 -1.93
N LEU A 12 6.19 -8.19 -2.42
CA LEU A 12 6.78 -9.25 -3.23
C LEU A 12 6.91 -10.56 -2.44
N LEU A 13 7.42 -10.50 -1.21
CA LEU A 13 7.51 -11.67 -0.32
C LEU A 13 6.13 -12.29 -0.05
N TRP A 14 5.14 -11.44 0.22
CA TRP A 14 3.77 -11.88 0.47
C TRP A 14 3.14 -12.59 -0.74
N TYR A 15 3.27 -12.02 -1.93
CA TYR A 15 2.69 -12.60 -3.14
C TYR A 15 3.43 -13.86 -3.61
N ILE A 16 4.75 -13.95 -3.42
CA ILE A 16 5.50 -15.20 -3.64
C ILE A 16 5.01 -16.29 -2.68
N TRP A 17 4.83 -15.97 -1.39
CA TRP A 17 4.32 -16.93 -0.42
C TRP A 17 2.91 -17.42 -0.79
N LYS A 18 2.01 -16.51 -1.22
CA LYS A 18 0.67 -16.87 -1.71
C LYS A 18 0.74 -17.78 -2.94
N ALA A 19 1.52 -17.42 -3.96
CA ALA A 19 1.66 -18.21 -5.19
C ALA A 19 2.20 -19.62 -4.91
N ARG A 20 3.20 -19.73 -4.01
CA ARG A 20 3.74 -21.02 -3.57
C ARG A 20 2.66 -21.87 -2.89
N ASN A 21 1.85 -21.27 -2.03
CA ASN A 21 0.78 -21.98 -1.34
C ASN A 21 -0.37 -22.37 -2.28
N ASP A 22 -0.75 -21.51 -3.22
CA ASP A 22 -1.78 -21.83 -4.23
C ASP A 22 -1.35 -23.04 -5.07
N LYS A 23 -0.06 -23.13 -5.42
CA LYS A 23 0.50 -24.31 -6.07
C LYS A 23 0.49 -25.54 -5.16
N ALA A 24 0.91 -25.42 -3.91
CA ALA A 24 1.04 -26.54 -3.00
C ALA A 24 -0.30 -27.14 -2.56
N PHE A 25 -1.32 -26.30 -2.35
CA PHE A 25 -2.62 -26.72 -1.82
C PHE A 25 -3.69 -26.88 -2.89
N ASN A 26 -3.64 -26.09 -3.97
CA ASN A 26 -4.67 -26.09 -5.02
C ASN A 26 -4.14 -26.59 -6.37
N GLY A 27 -2.86 -26.92 -6.49
CA GLY A 27 -2.24 -27.38 -7.75
C GLY A 27 -2.20 -26.30 -8.84
N LYS A 28 -2.43 -25.04 -8.49
CA LYS A 28 -2.51 -23.93 -9.44
C LYS A 28 -1.14 -23.29 -9.65
N ASP A 29 -0.68 -23.29 -10.89
CA ASP A 29 0.51 -22.54 -11.29
C ASP A 29 0.15 -21.07 -11.50
N VAL A 30 0.70 -20.20 -10.66
CA VAL A 30 0.59 -18.74 -10.79
C VAL A 30 1.81 -18.23 -11.53
N SER A 31 1.61 -17.37 -12.54
CA SER A 31 2.72 -16.81 -13.31
C SER A 31 3.63 -15.95 -12.42
N PRO A 32 4.97 -16.11 -12.50
CA PRO A 32 5.90 -15.23 -11.81
C PRO A 32 5.73 -13.77 -12.22
N LEU A 33 5.42 -13.51 -13.50
CA LEU A 33 5.18 -12.15 -13.99
C LEU A 33 3.93 -11.54 -13.36
N GLU A 34 2.83 -12.29 -13.31
CA GLU A 34 1.59 -11.84 -12.64
C GLU A 34 1.85 -11.57 -11.15
N THR A 35 2.63 -12.43 -10.49
CA THR A 35 3.02 -12.25 -9.08
C THR A 35 3.73 -10.92 -8.84
N VAL A 36 4.68 -10.55 -9.72
CA VAL A 36 5.41 -9.28 -9.64
C VAL A 36 4.49 -8.09 -9.92
N GLN A 37 3.64 -8.19 -10.93
CA GLN A 37 2.69 -7.13 -11.28
C GLN A 37 1.69 -6.86 -10.15
N LEU A 38 1.15 -7.92 -9.53
CA LEU A 38 0.26 -7.80 -8.38
C LEU A 38 0.96 -7.14 -7.18
N ALA A 39 2.19 -7.55 -6.88
CA ALA A 39 2.96 -6.94 -5.80
C ALA A 39 3.24 -5.45 -6.05
N GLN A 40 3.53 -5.05 -7.29
CA GLN A 40 3.75 -3.65 -7.66
C GLN A 40 2.47 -2.83 -7.54
N ALA A 41 1.35 -3.33 -8.09
CA ALA A 41 0.06 -2.66 -8.04
C ALA A 41 -0.40 -2.45 -6.59
N GLU A 42 -0.21 -3.44 -5.72
CA GLU A 42 -0.57 -3.33 -4.31
C GLU A 42 0.30 -2.31 -3.56
N ALA A 43 1.61 -2.29 -3.84
CA ALA A 43 2.53 -1.31 -3.26
C ALA A 43 2.14 0.13 -3.64
N GLU A 44 1.80 0.35 -4.91
CA GLU A 44 1.39 1.66 -5.43
C GLU A 44 0.03 2.08 -4.88
N SER A 45 -0.93 1.16 -4.81
CA SER A 45 -2.26 1.40 -4.22
C SER A 45 -2.13 1.81 -2.75
N TRP A 46 -1.33 1.08 -1.97
CA TRP A 46 -1.11 1.37 -0.55
C TRP A 46 -0.45 2.74 -0.34
N TYR A 47 0.59 3.05 -1.13
CA TYR A 47 1.26 4.35 -1.06
C TYR A 47 0.31 5.50 -1.40
N THR A 48 -0.49 5.32 -2.45
CA THR A 48 -1.48 6.30 -2.89
C THR A 48 -2.53 6.55 -1.80
N ALA A 49 -3.07 5.49 -1.19
CA ALA A 49 -4.04 5.61 -0.11
C ALA A 49 -3.50 6.40 1.09
N GLN A 50 -2.25 6.11 1.50
CA GLN A 50 -1.61 6.83 2.61
C GLN A 50 -1.37 8.32 2.31
N THR A 51 -1.14 8.68 1.04
CA THR A 51 -0.94 10.07 0.63
C THR A 51 -2.25 10.88 0.68
N PHE A 52 -3.39 10.26 0.34
CA PHE A 52 -4.70 10.92 0.38
C PHE A 52 -5.22 11.10 1.81
N GLU A 53 -5.03 10.12 2.70
CA GLU A 53 -5.44 10.23 4.10
C GLU A 53 -4.73 11.39 4.82
N GLN A 54 -3.45 11.63 4.51
CA GLN A 54 -2.66 12.69 5.14
C GLN A 54 -3.15 14.12 4.82
N SER A 55 -3.94 14.29 3.75
CA SER A 55 -4.45 15.60 3.31
C SER A 55 -5.79 16.01 3.93
N HIS A 56 -6.45 15.14 4.68
CA HIS A 56 -7.79 15.39 5.24
C HIS A 56 -7.80 15.80 6.73
N ASP A 57 -6.64 15.86 7.38
CA ASP A 57 -6.51 16.19 8.80
C ASP A 57 -6.15 17.67 9.10
N GLU A 58 -6.00 18.53 8.08
CA GLU A 58 -5.87 19.99 8.27
C GLU A 58 -7.20 20.72 8.00
N ALA A 59 -8.19 20.52 8.88
CA ALA A 59 -9.26 21.49 9.05
C ALA A 59 -8.88 22.45 10.18
N PRO A 60 -8.74 23.77 9.93
CA PRO A 60 -8.54 24.74 11.00
C PRO A 60 -9.86 24.92 11.75
N ASP A 61 -10.07 24.14 12.81
CA ASP A 61 -11.20 24.31 13.74
C ASP A 61 -10.86 25.33 14.84
N ASP A 62 -10.58 26.58 14.42
CA ASP A 62 -10.61 27.70 15.37
C ASP A 62 -11.51 28.81 14.81
N PRO A 63 -12.78 28.92 15.27
CA PRO A 63 -13.63 30.04 14.89
C PRO A 63 -13.04 31.36 15.42
N PRO A 64 -13.17 32.47 14.68
CA PRO A 64 -12.55 33.73 15.07
C PRO A 64 -13.06 34.15 16.45
N ARG A 65 -12.14 34.25 17.43
CA ARG A 65 -12.41 34.87 18.72
C ARG A 65 -12.93 36.29 18.48
N LEU A 66 -14.24 36.47 18.63
CA LEU A 66 -14.85 37.79 18.73
C LEU A 66 -14.22 38.50 19.93
N THR A 67 -13.35 39.47 19.66
CA THR A 67 -12.86 40.39 20.67
C THR A 67 -14.02 41.30 21.06
N SER A 68 -14.65 41.05 22.21
CA SER A 68 -15.57 42.02 22.80
C SER A 68 -14.77 43.22 23.31
N ALA A 69 -15.19 44.41 22.86
CA ALA A 69 -14.73 45.73 23.30
C ALA A 69 -15.32 46.12 24.66
#